data_AF-A0A3B8ULD0-F1
#
_entry.id   AF-A0A3B8ULD0-F1
#
_cell.length_a   1.000
_cell.length_b   1.000
_cell.length_c   1.000
_cell.angle_alpha   90.00
_cell.angle_beta   90.00
_cell.angle_gamma   90.00
#
_symmetry.space_group_name_H-M   'P 1'
#
loop_
_entity.id
_entity.type
_entity.pdbx_description
1 polymer ?
#
loop_
_entity_poly.entity_id
_entity_poly.type
_entity_poly.pdbx_seq_one_letter_code
_entity_poly.pdbx_strand_id
1 'polypeptide(L)'
;MFQEYSEKNHPELPALTIIQGGGTVLRDESDRNLQYDKSSLSGYKMVCEDDFIVHLRSFEGGLEKSNHNGLISPAYHTFHGDNVDSRFYYPYFRSYEFIKHKLVPHVYGIRDGRSIDIDGMKTIEIPWTSYGEQKKIGDYIESLDHLITLHHRK
;
A
#
# COMPACT_ATOMS: atom_id res chain seq x y z
N MET A 1 -5.17 8.70 -12.83
CA MET A 1 -4.12 7.68 -12.69
C MET A 1 -4.45 6.76 -11.54
N PHE A 2 -4.49 7.24 -10.30
CA PHE A 2 -5.05 6.46 -9.19
C PHE A 2 -6.52 6.77 -8.95
N GLN A 3 -7.33 5.74 -8.64
CA GLN A 3 -8.73 5.85 -8.27
C GLN A 3 -8.97 5.14 -6.95
N GLU A 4 -9.57 5.84 -5.99
CA GLU A 4 -10.04 5.19 -4.77
C GLU A 4 -11.27 4.35 -5.09
N TYR A 5 -11.34 3.15 -4.54
CA TYR A 5 -12.53 2.31 -4.61
C TYR A 5 -12.77 1.60 -3.29
N SER A 6 -13.97 1.04 -3.13
CA SER A 6 -14.33 0.24 -1.96
C SER A 6 -15.32 -0.83 -2.40
N GLU A 7 -14.79 -1.96 -2.84
CA GLU A 7 -15.57 -3.14 -3.22
C GLU A 7 -15.56 -4.16 -2.06
N LYS A 8 -16.68 -4.83 -1.79
CA LYS A 8 -16.89 -5.69 -0.61
C LYS A 8 -17.71 -6.92 -1.00
N ASN A 9 -17.86 -7.86 -0.08
CA ASN A 9 -18.60 -9.13 -0.26
C ASN A 9 -17.94 -10.09 -1.25
N HIS A 10 -16.63 -10.30 -1.09
CA HIS A 10 -15.85 -11.29 -1.85
C HIS A 10 -15.39 -12.42 -0.92
N PRO A 11 -16.31 -13.29 -0.44
CA PRO A 11 -15.98 -14.36 0.51
C PRO A 11 -14.99 -15.40 -0.04
N GLU A 12 -14.83 -15.46 -1.37
CA GLU A 12 -13.87 -16.31 -2.07
C GLU A 12 -12.42 -15.86 -1.91
N LEU A 13 -12.17 -14.60 -1.56
CA LEU A 13 -10.84 -14.03 -1.46
C LEU A 13 -10.24 -14.21 -0.06
N PRO A 14 -8.91 -14.44 0.05
CA PRO A 14 -8.26 -14.61 1.34
C PRO A 14 -8.17 -13.29 2.10
N ALA A 15 -8.19 -13.36 3.43
CA ALA A 15 -7.88 -12.22 4.28
C ALA A 15 -6.37 -11.92 4.23
N LEU A 16 -6.03 -10.64 4.06
CA LEU A 16 -4.66 -10.16 4.04
C LEU A 16 -4.36 -9.37 5.31
N THR A 17 -3.09 -9.39 5.72
CA THR A 17 -2.54 -8.44 6.69
C THR A 17 -1.48 -7.59 6.03
N ILE A 18 -1.42 -6.32 6.44
CA ILE A 18 -0.41 -5.37 5.97
C ILE A 18 0.84 -5.51 6.82
N ILE A 19 1.98 -5.67 6.15
CA ILE A 19 3.32 -5.66 6.74
C ILE A 19 4.01 -4.39 6.26
N GLN A 20 4.35 -3.51 7.20
CA GLN A 20 4.98 -2.24 6.86
C GLN A 20 6.34 -2.48 6.17
N GLY A 21 6.48 -1.93 4.97
CA GLY A 21 7.61 -2.12 4.08
C GLY A 21 7.67 -3.46 3.34
N GLY A 22 6.67 -4.32 3.52
CA GLY A 22 6.57 -5.63 2.88
C GLY A 22 5.26 -5.85 2.12
N GLY A 23 4.39 -4.85 2.01
CA GLY A 23 3.10 -4.97 1.33
C GLY A 23 2.08 -5.77 2.12
N THR A 24 1.49 -6.79 1.49
CA THR A 24 0.49 -7.68 2.09
C THR A 24 0.96 -9.13 2.14
N VAL A 25 0.54 -9.85 3.17
CA VAL A 25 0.71 -11.32 3.28
C VAL A 25 -0.62 -11.95 3.66
N LEU A 26 -0.76 -13.24 3.36
CA LEU A 26 -1.93 -14.02 3.80
C LEU A 26 -2.01 -13.97 5.32
N ARG A 27 -3.19 -13.64 5.85
CA ARG A 27 -3.36 -13.47 7.29
C ARG A 27 -3.12 -14.76 8.06
N ASP A 28 -3.50 -15.90 7.47
CA ASP A 28 -3.28 -17.24 8.02
C ASP A 28 -1.79 -17.64 8.05
N GLU A 29 -0.93 -16.97 7.25
CA GLU A 29 0.52 -17.19 7.23
C GLU A 29 1.30 -16.18 8.09
N SER A 30 0.61 -15.19 8.67
CA SER A 30 1.26 -14.15 9.45
C SER A 30 1.44 -14.57 10.91
N ASP A 31 2.64 -14.36 11.47
CA ASP A 31 2.94 -14.56 12.90
C ASP A 31 2.14 -13.61 13.83
N ARG A 32 1.37 -12.69 13.27
CA ARG A 32 0.46 -11.84 14.02
C ARG A 32 -0.74 -12.69 14.41
N ASN A 33 -0.77 -13.13 15.67
CA ASN A 33 -1.92 -13.75 16.38
C ASN A 33 -3.14 -12.82 16.48
N LEU A 34 -3.59 -12.26 15.36
CA LEU A 34 -4.76 -11.42 15.26
C LEU A 34 -5.95 -12.34 14.98
N GLN A 35 -6.54 -12.88 16.04
CA GLN A 35 -7.87 -13.48 15.94
C GLN A 35 -8.80 -12.48 15.24
N TYR A 36 -9.41 -12.92 14.16
CA TYR A 36 -10.41 -12.14 13.46
C TYR A 36 -11.62 -13.02 13.22
N ASP A 37 -12.78 -12.42 13.36
CA ASP A 37 -14.01 -13.14 13.12
C ASP A 37 -14.19 -13.30 11.62
N LYS A 38 -14.13 -14.54 11.12
CA LYS A 38 -14.40 -14.85 9.71
C LYS A 38 -15.82 -14.42 9.30
N SER A 39 -16.75 -14.31 10.25
CA SER A 39 -18.09 -13.78 10.00
C SER A 39 -18.10 -12.29 9.60
N SER A 40 -17.05 -11.54 9.97
CA SER A 40 -16.90 -10.12 9.65
C SER A 40 -16.29 -9.84 8.27
N LEU A 41 -15.84 -10.88 7.55
CA LEU A 41 -15.16 -10.72 6.25
C LEU A 41 -16.03 -10.12 5.16
N SER A 42 -17.36 -10.24 5.26
CA SER A 42 -18.29 -9.56 4.35
C SER A 42 -18.12 -8.04 4.35
N GLY A 43 -17.69 -7.46 5.48
CA GLY A 43 -17.43 -6.04 5.61
C GLY A 43 -16.08 -5.57 5.06
N TYR A 44 -15.14 -6.49 4.83
CA TYR A 44 -13.77 -6.19 4.39
C TYR A 44 -13.77 -5.72 2.93
N LYS A 45 -12.79 -4.88 2.61
CA LYS A 45 -12.63 -4.34 1.26
C LYS A 45 -11.74 -5.25 0.44
N MET A 46 -12.13 -5.53 -0.80
CA MET A 46 -11.25 -6.15 -1.79
C MET A 46 -10.09 -5.21 -2.09
N VAL A 47 -8.91 -5.80 -2.29
CA VAL A 47 -7.77 -5.18 -2.93
C VAL A 47 -7.26 -6.10 -4.05
N CYS A 48 -6.84 -5.53 -5.18
CA CYS A 48 -6.17 -6.26 -6.26
C CYS A 48 -4.64 -6.23 -6.04
N GLU A 49 -3.93 -7.20 -6.60
CA GLU A 49 -2.48 -7.16 -6.72
C GLU A 49 -2.05 -5.84 -7.35
N ASP A 50 -0.94 -5.28 -6.85
CA ASP A 50 -0.37 -3.99 -7.24
C ASP A 50 -1.15 -2.72 -6.84
N ASP A 51 -2.33 -2.85 -6.23
CA ASP A 51 -3.02 -1.69 -5.65
C ASP A 51 -2.28 -1.10 -4.45
N PHE A 52 -2.49 0.20 -4.23
CA PHE A 52 -1.93 0.92 -3.09
C PHE A 52 -2.92 1.06 -1.94
N ILE A 53 -2.40 0.95 -0.72
CA ILE A 53 -3.18 0.92 0.51
C ILE A 53 -2.68 2.01 1.45
N VAL A 54 -3.57 2.91 1.82
CA VAL A 54 -3.35 3.86 2.92
C VAL A 54 -3.83 3.20 4.21
N HIS A 55 -2.90 2.97 5.13
CA HIS A 55 -3.15 2.30 6.41
C HIS A 55 -2.75 3.19 7.60
N LEU A 56 -3.04 2.72 8.82
CA LEU A 56 -2.87 3.50 10.06
C LEU A 56 -1.46 4.03 10.34
N ARG A 57 -0.42 3.51 9.67
CA ARG A 57 0.98 3.92 9.84
C ARG A 57 1.60 4.44 8.55
N SER A 58 0.79 4.80 7.56
CA SER A 58 1.30 5.32 6.29
C SER A 58 2.07 6.64 6.45
N PHE A 59 1.77 7.43 7.50
CA PHE A 59 2.54 8.63 7.84
C PHE A 59 3.99 8.37 8.29
N GLU A 60 4.35 7.11 8.54
CA GLU A 60 5.71 6.71 8.92
C GLU A 60 6.40 5.87 7.86
N GLY A 61 5.66 4.96 7.21
CA GLY A 61 6.23 3.98 6.28
C GLY A 61 5.84 4.17 4.82
N GLY A 62 4.94 5.10 4.51
CA GLY A 62 4.38 5.30 3.17
C GLY A 62 3.14 4.47 2.90
N LEU A 63 2.73 4.43 1.63
CA LEU A 63 1.64 3.56 1.20
C LEU A 63 2.15 2.13 1.00
N GLU A 64 1.32 1.15 1.34
CA GLU A 64 1.66 -0.25 1.08
C GLU A 64 1.10 -0.71 -0.24
N LYS A 65 1.79 -1.66 -0.88
CA LYS A 65 1.32 -2.30 -2.11
C LYS A 65 0.70 -3.65 -1.77
N SER A 66 -0.40 -4.03 -2.42
CA SER A 66 -0.87 -5.40 -2.30
C SER A 66 0.01 -6.34 -3.13
N ASN A 67 0.46 -7.42 -2.50
CA ASN A 67 1.22 -8.48 -3.18
C ASN A 67 0.30 -9.52 -3.84
N HIS A 68 -0.98 -9.56 -3.45
CA HIS A 68 -1.97 -10.53 -3.94
C HIS A 68 -3.38 -9.92 -3.95
N ASN A 69 -4.29 -10.49 -4.73
CA ASN A 69 -5.72 -10.22 -4.58
C ASN A 69 -6.20 -10.73 -3.22
N GLY A 70 -6.99 -9.93 -2.50
CA GLY A 70 -7.48 -10.34 -1.18
C GLY A 70 -8.36 -9.33 -0.48
N LEU A 71 -8.61 -9.57 0.81
CA LEU A 71 -9.47 -8.75 1.66
C LEU A 71 -8.66 -8.01 2.72
N ILE A 72 -8.83 -6.70 2.81
CA ILE A 72 -8.21 -5.86 3.84
C ILE A 72 -9.24 -5.19 4.74
N SER A 73 -8.78 -4.73 5.91
CA SER A 73 -9.63 -4.08 6.91
C SER A 73 -10.45 -2.93 6.31
N PRO A 74 -11.73 -2.77 6.68
CA PRO A 74 -12.57 -1.67 6.21
C PRO A 74 -12.03 -0.27 6.57
N ALA A 75 -11.12 -0.20 7.56
CA ALA A 75 -10.49 1.03 8.05
C ALA A 75 -9.44 1.61 7.10
N TYR A 76 -9.03 0.89 6.04
CA TYR A 76 -8.01 1.33 5.10
C TYR A 76 -8.63 1.87 3.81
N HIS A 77 -7.86 2.67 3.08
CA HIS A 77 -8.25 3.21 1.78
C HIS A 77 -7.43 2.53 0.69
N THR A 78 -8.10 2.09 -0.38
CA THR A 78 -7.54 1.31 -1.49
C THR A 78 -7.57 2.13 -2.77
N PHE A 79 -6.44 2.18 -3.46
CA PHE A 79 -6.25 2.95 -4.68
C PHE A 79 -5.75 2.05 -5.81
N HIS A 80 -6.54 1.96 -6.87
CA HIS A 80 -6.17 1.28 -8.09
C HIS A 80 -5.47 2.22 -9.06
N GLY A 81 -4.37 1.79 -9.67
CA GLY A 81 -3.62 2.56 -10.66
C GLY A 81 -3.96 2.14 -12.09
N ASP A 82 -4.49 3.06 -12.89
CA ASP A 82 -4.64 2.88 -14.34
C ASP A 82 -3.40 3.41 -15.08
N ASN A 83 -2.84 2.58 -15.97
CA ASN A 83 -1.60 2.83 -16.69
C ASN A 83 -0.40 3.15 -15.77
N VAL A 84 -0.31 2.40 -14.67
CA VAL A 84 0.68 2.54 -13.60
C VAL A 84 1.53 1.27 -13.48
N ASP A 85 2.85 1.43 -13.39
CA ASP A 85 3.74 0.37 -12.91
C ASP A 85 3.98 0.53 -11.40
N SER A 86 3.57 -0.46 -10.62
CA SER A 86 3.68 -0.41 -9.15
C SER A 86 5.13 -0.39 -8.67
N ARG A 87 6.07 -0.95 -9.45
CA ARG A 87 7.51 -0.97 -9.12
C ARG A 87 8.14 0.41 -9.25
N PHE A 88 7.52 1.31 -9.99
CA PHE A 88 7.89 2.73 -10.04
C PHE A 88 7.29 3.52 -8.87
N TYR A 89 5.99 3.34 -8.59
CA TYR A 89 5.30 4.16 -7.59
C TYR A 89 5.47 3.68 -6.14
N TYR A 90 5.70 2.39 -5.90
CA TYR A 90 5.88 1.87 -4.53
C TYR A 90 7.13 2.47 -3.84
N PRO A 91 8.32 2.53 -4.47
CA PRO A 91 9.46 3.25 -3.92
C PRO A 91 9.19 4.74 -3.72
N TYR A 92 8.45 5.38 -4.63
CA TYR A 92 8.09 6.79 -4.50
C TYR A 92 7.19 7.04 -3.28
N PHE A 93 6.11 6.27 -3.11
CA PHE A 93 5.18 6.42 -1.98
C PHE A 93 5.80 6.04 -0.64
N ARG A 94 6.94 5.34 -0.65
CA ARG A 94 7.73 5.03 0.55
C ARG A 94 8.95 5.95 0.73
N SER A 95 9.17 6.88 -0.19
CA SER A 95 10.30 7.79 -0.13
C SER A 95 10.15 8.78 1.03
N TYR A 96 11.30 9.22 1.57
CA TYR A 96 11.33 10.28 2.58
C TYR A 96 10.61 11.55 2.11
N GLU A 97 10.79 11.91 0.83
CA GLU A 97 10.15 13.08 0.21
C GLU A 97 8.62 12.96 0.26
N PHE A 98 8.07 11.86 -0.23
CA PHE A 98 6.62 11.66 -0.19
C PHE A 98 6.11 11.63 1.25
N ILE A 99 6.71 10.83 2.13
CA ILE A 99 6.21 10.66 3.50
C ILE A 99 6.28 11.97 4.28
N LYS A 100 7.45 12.60 4.36
CA LYS A 100 7.69 13.73 5.27
C LYS A 100 7.21 15.06 4.71
N HIS A 101 7.34 15.28 3.41
CA HIS A 101 7.06 16.57 2.80
C HIS A 101 5.70 16.62 2.11
N LYS A 102 5.16 15.49 1.66
CA LYS A 102 3.86 15.45 0.98
C LYS A 102 2.75 14.88 1.84
N LEU A 103 2.94 13.72 2.47
CA LEU A 103 1.89 13.02 3.21
C LEU A 103 1.67 13.58 4.62
N VAL A 104 2.72 13.76 5.42
CA VAL A 104 2.64 14.26 6.81
C VAL A 104 1.81 15.55 6.99
N PRO A 105 1.86 16.54 6.08
CA PRO A 105 0.97 17.71 6.13
C PRO A 105 -0.53 17.39 6.14
N HIS A 106 -0.95 16.25 5.60
CA HIS A 106 -2.33 15.77 5.60
C HIS A 106 -2.64 14.82 6.76
N VAL A 107 -1.79 14.74 7.78
CA VAL A 107 -1.98 13.84 8.91
C VAL A 107 -2.44 14.64 10.12
N TYR A 108 -3.55 14.24 10.73
CA TYR A 108 -4.13 14.91 11.90
C TYR A 108 -4.36 13.96 13.08
N GLY A 109 -4.65 14.55 14.23
CA GLY A 109 -4.84 13.84 15.50
C GLY A 109 -3.56 13.77 16.35
N ILE A 110 -3.73 13.38 17.61
CA ILE A 110 -2.67 13.38 18.64
C ILE A 110 -2.43 11.99 19.27
N ARG A 111 -3.17 10.98 18.80
CA ARG A 111 -3.09 9.60 19.30
C ARG A 111 -2.01 8.81 18.57
N ASP A 112 -1.59 7.69 19.16
CA ASP A 112 -0.73 6.72 18.50
C ASP A 112 -1.53 5.99 17.41
N GLY A 113 -1.11 6.12 16.16
CA GLY A 113 -1.96 5.90 14.97
C GLY A 113 -2.75 7.16 14.63
N ARG A 114 -2.21 7.96 13.70
CA ARG A 114 -2.83 9.21 13.26
C ARG A 114 -3.74 8.98 12.06
N SER A 115 -4.81 9.76 12.00
CA SER A 115 -5.69 9.77 10.84
C SER A 115 -5.05 10.56 9.70
N ILE A 116 -5.31 10.13 8.48
CA ILE A 116 -4.90 10.83 7.26
C ILE A 116 -6.14 11.51 6.69
N ASP A 117 -6.04 12.79 6.38
CA ASP A 117 -7.01 13.51 5.57
C ASP A 117 -6.88 13.00 4.13
N ILE A 118 -7.72 12.03 3.79
CA ILE A 118 -7.68 11.34 2.51
C ILE A 118 -8.02 12.29 1.35
N ASP A 119 -8.94 13.22 1.55
CA ASP A 119 -9.33 14.15 0.51
C ASP A 119 -8.22 15.18 0.25
N GLY A 120 -7.57 15.68 1.31
CA GLY A 120 -6.36 16.48 1.17
C GLY A 120 -5.20 15.70 0.53
N MET A 121 -4.96 14.46 0.95
CA MET A 121 -3.90 13.60 0.39
C MET A 121 -4.09 13.38 -1.12
N LYS A 122 -5.34 13.24 -1.60
CA LYS A 122 -5.64 13.08 -3.03
C LYS A 122 -5.25 14.30 -3.88
N THR A 123 -5.02 15.46 -3.26
CA THR A 123 -4.55 16.67 -3.97
C THR A 123 -3.03 16.76 -4.08
N ILE A 124 -2.28 15.79 -3.52
CA ILE A 124 -0.82 15.76 -3.63
C ILE A 124 -0.43 15.58 -5.10
N GLU A 125 0.35 16.50 -5.63
CA GLU A 125 1.01 16.33 -6.91
C GLU A 125 2.11 15.27 -6.80
N ILE A 126 2.02 14.27 -7.65
CA ILE A 126 2.97 13.16 -7.74
C ILE A 126 3.64 13.15 -9.11
N PRO A 127 4.89 12.66 -9.23
CA PRO A 127 5.57 12.58 -10.52
C PRO A 127 4.78 11.70 -11.47
N TRP A 128 4.74 12.13 -12.74
CA TRP A 128 4.09 11.44 -13.82
C TRP A 128 5.05 11.28 -14.98
N THR A 129 5.03 10.10 -15.60
CA THR A 129 5.83 9.75 -16.76
C THR A 129 5.11 8.66 -17.55
N SER A 130 5.51 8.41 -18.80
CA SER A 130 4.85 7.40 -19.62
C SER A 130 5.00 6.01 -19.01
N TYR A 131 4.04 5.11 -19.22
CA TYR A 131 4.12 3.75 -18.68
C TYR A 131 5.41 3.01 -19.09
N GLY A 132 5.90 3.25 -20.32
CA GLY A 132 7.18 2.70 -20.77
C GLY A 132 8.39 3.21 -19.98
N GLU A 133 8.37 4.46 -19.53
CA GLU A 133 9.41 5.03 -18.64
C GLU A 133 9.25 4.54 -17.20
N GLN A 134 8.02 4.48 -16.68
CA GLN A 134 7.72 3.90 -15.37
C GLN A 134 8.30 2.49 -15.28
N LYS A 135 8.04 1.65 -16.29
CA LYS A 135 8.55 0.28 -16.35
C LYS A 135 10.09 0.23 -16.29
N LYS A 136 10.77 1.03 -17.12
CA LYS A 136 12.25 1.07 -17.14
C LYS A 136 12.84 1.49 -15.79
N ILE A 137 12.23 2.49 -15.14
CA ILE A 137 12.69 2.96 -13.82
C ILE A 137 12.38 1.91 -12.75
N GLY A 138 11.19 1.32 -12.76
CA GLY A 138 10.78 0.26 -11.85
C GLY A 138 11.69 -0.96 -11.93
N ASP A 139 11.99 -1.43 -13.15
CA ASP A 139 12.94 -2.52 -13.41
C ASP A 139 14.33 -2.21 -12.82
N TYR A 140 14.79 -0.96 -12.97
CA TYR A 140 16.08 -0.53 -12.45
C TYR A 140 16.10 -0.51 -10.91
N ILE A 141 15.08 0.04 -10.26
CA ILE A 141 14.97 0.08 -8.79
C ILE A 141 14.91 -1.35 -8.22
N GLU A 142 14.08 -2.22 -8.80
CA GLU A 142 13.96 -3.61 -8.37
C GLU A 142 15.29 -4.37 -8.48
N SER A 143 16.07 -4.11 -9.54
CA SER A 143 17.40 -4.69 -9.69
C SER A 143 18.37 -4.26 -8.58
N LEU A 144 18.28 -2.99 -8.14
CA LEU A 144 19.09 -2.47 -7.04
C LEU A 144 18.68 -3.09 -5.70
N ASP A 145 17.38 -3.17 -5.43
CA ASP A 145 16.86 -3.79 -4.20
C ASP A 145 17.25 -5.27 -4.10
N HIS A 146 17.24 -5.99 -5.23
CA HIS A 146 17.70 -7.38 -5.29
C HIS A 146 19.19 -7.51 -4.95
N LEU A 147 20.04 -6.63 -5.51
CA LEU A 147 21.48 -6.61 -5.24
C LEU A 147 21.79 -6.27 -3.78
N ILE A 148 21.08 -5.29 -3.21
CA ILE A 148 21.21 -4.91 -1.79
C ILE A 148 20.81 -6.09 -0.89
N THR A 149 19.68 -6.73 -1.18
CA THR A 149 19.19 -7.89 -0.44
C THR A 149 20.19 -9.06 -0.49
N LEU A 150 20.78 -9.33 -1.65
CA LEU A 150 21.80 -10.37 -1.81
C LEU A 150 23.06 -10.06 -0.99
N HIS A 151 23.48 -8.80 -0.93
CA HIS A 151 24.64 -8.38 -0.15
C HIS A 151 24.41 -8.53 1.36
N HIS A 152 23.21 -8.21 1.86
CA HIS A 152 22.87 -8.36 3.27
C HIS A 152 22.68 -9.80 3.75
N ARG A 153 22.61 -10.78 2.85
CA ARG A 153 22.52 -12.22 3.17
C ARG A 153 23.89 -12.92 3.29
N LYS A 154 24.99 -12.19 3.08
CA LYS A 154 26.35 -12.67 3.32
C LYS A 154 26.82 -12.27 4.70
#